data_AF-A0A375HA75-F1
#
_entry.id   AF-A0A375HA75-F1
#
_cell.length_a   1.000
_cell.length_b   1.000
_cell.length_c   1.000
_cell.angle_alpha   90.00
_cell.angle_beta   90.00
_cell.angle_gamma   90.00
#
_symmetry.space_group_name_H-M   'P 1'
#
loop_
_entity.id
_entity.type
_entity.pdbx_description
1 polymer ?
#
loop_
_entity_poly.entity_id
_entity_poly.type
_entity_poly.pdbx_seq_one_letter_code
_entity_poly.pdbx_strand_id
1 'polypeptide(L)'
;MKGKTLLATAAMLVAITAAWAQPKTRVDVTQSPERATATGTAKLTATIAKIDAPRRTVSLKSGDGKITDLVVGPEARNFEQLKVGDTVTIEYREALTMSLKKGNGPLAMHEREISERAAPGAKPGGSVGREVTVTADVVAFDTDARTVTLKGPKGRTMVLLVGDPTRLNGIQKGDRVEAVFTEAVAVSVQPVAGK
;
A
#
# COMPACT_ATOMS: atom_id res chain seq x y z
N MET A 1 59.71 -16.81 -19.06
CA MET A 1 59.66 -17.92 -18.09
C MET A 1 58.91 -17.44 -16.84
N LYS A 2 57.78 -18.11 -16.51
CA LYS A 2 57.26 -18.46 -15.17
C LYS A 2 57.01 -17.30 -14.17
N GLY A 3 55.83 -17.08 -13.58
CA GLY A 3 54.55 -17.80 -13.62
C GLY A 3 53.49 -17.21 -12.67
N LYS A 4 52.21 -17.47 -13.02
CA LYS A 4 51.00 -17.78 -12.21
C LYS A 4 50.66 -17.07 -10.86
N THR A 5 49.53 -16.36 -10.91
CA THR A 5 48.29 -16.44 -10.07
C THR A 5 48.37 -16.68 -8.55
N LEU A 6 47.64 -15.85 -7.78
CA LEU A 6 46.88 -16.27 -6.60
C LEU A 6 45.61 -15.41 -6.44
N LEU A 7 44.46 -16.07 -6.58
CA LEU A 7 43.15 -15.60 -6.15
C LEU A 7 43.11 -15.50 -4.62
N ALA A 8 42.44 -14.49 -4.08
CA ALA A 8 41.93 -14.50 -2.71
C ALA A 8 40.42 -14.26 -2.74
N THR A 9 39.69 -15.37 -2.88
CA THR A 9 38.26 -15.51 -2.56
C THR A 9 38.07 -15.32 -1.06
N ALA A 10 37.36 -14.26 -0.65
CA ALA A 10 36.82 -14.16 0.70
C ALA A 10 35.34 -14.57 0.66
N ALA A 11 35.08 -15.77 1.17
CA ALA A 11 33.76 -16.30 1.42
C ALA A 11 33.05 -15.44 2.48
N MET A 12 31.87 -14.91 2.16
CA MET A 12 30.97 -14.33 3.15
C MET A 12 29.81 -15.31 3.38
N LEU A 13 29.67 -15.69 4.65
CA LEU A 13 28.79 -16.71 5.20
C LEU A 13 27.35 -16.62 4.67
N VAL A 14 26.86 -17.74 4.13
CA VAL A 14 25.43 -18.00 3.96
C VAL A 14 24.83 -18.21 5.36
N ALA A 15 24.29 -17.14 5.94
CA ALA A 15 23.36 -17.27 7.07
C ALA A 15 22.04 -17.80 6.50
N ILE A 16 21.75 -19.07 6.75
CA ILE A 16 20.42 -19.65 6.52
C ILE A 16 19.50 -19.06 7.59
N THR A 17 18.99 -17.86 7.37
CA THR A 17 17.87 -17.34 8.16
C THR A 17 16.64 -18.11 7.71
N ALA A 18 16.01 -18.82 8.66
CA ALA A 18 14.70 -19.41 8.48
C ALA A 18 13.78 -18.40 7.79
N ALA A 19 13.37 -18.72 6.56
CA ALA A 19 12.41 -17.93 5.82
C ALA A 19 11.06 -18.03 6.54
N TRP A 20 10.87 -17.17 7.53
CA TRP A 20 9.52 -16.83 7.98
C TRP A 20 8.83 -16.29 6.73
N ALA A 21 7.78 -16.96 6.29
CA ALA A 21 6.95 -16.51 5.20
C ALA A 21 6.32 -15.18 5.61
N GLN A 22 7.08 -14.09 5.45
CA GLN A 22 6.55 -12.75 5.59
C GLN A 22 5.45 -12.60 4.55
N PRO A 23 4.31 -11.97 4.89
CA PRO A 23 3.33 -11.62 3.89
C PRO A 23 4.07 -10.86 2.79
N LYS A 24 4.08 -11.42 1.56
CA LYS A 24 4.73 -10.80 0.41
C LYS A 24 4.02 -9.49 0.11
N THR A 25 4.47 -8.42 0.76
CA THR A 25 4.07 -7.05 0.44
C THR A 25 4.76 -6.74 -0.88
N ARG A 26 3.96 -6.65 -1.95
CA ARG A 26 4.47 -6.26 -3.25
C ARG A 26 4.44 -4.74 -3.30
N VAL A 27 5.61 -4.14 -3.46
CA VAL A 27 5.75 -2.71 -3.74
C VAL A 27 6.20 -2.58 -5.19
N ASP A 28 5.33 -2.05 -6.04
CA ASP A 28 5.65 -1.74 -7.43
C ASP A 28 5.87 -0.23 -7.57
N VAL A 29 6.98 0.17 -8.20
CA VAL A 29 7.32 1.57 -8.44
C VAL A 29 7.37 1.84 -9.94
N THR A 30 6.57 2.80 -10.39
CA THR A 30 6.53 3.26 -11.78
C THR A 30 6.95 4.72 -11.84
N GLN A 31 7.78 5.05 -12.83
CA GLN A 31 8.48 6.33 -12.88
C GLN A 31 8.47 6.90 -14.32
N SER A 32 8.05 8.16 -14.47
CA SER A 32 8.13 8.97 -15.69
C SER A 32 8.76 10.35 -15.38
N PRO A 33 9.14 11.17 -16.38
CA PRO A 33 9.90 12.41 -16.13
C PRO A 33 9.24 13.37 -15.14
N GLU A 34 7.90 13.45 -15.13
CA GLU A 34 7.15 14.41 -14.29
C GLU A 34 6.31 13.74 -13.20
N ARG A 35 6.26 12.40 -13.16
CA ARG A 35 5.42 11.63 -12.23
C ARG A 35 6.15 10.40 -11.70
N ALA A 36 5.94 10.10 -10.42
CA ALA A 36 6.36 8.86 -9.80
C ALA A 36 5.19 8.27 -9.01
N THR A 37 4.97 6.96 -9.13
CA THR A 37 3.93 6.24 -8.40
C THR A 37 4.55 5.04 -7.72
N ALA A 38 4.33 4.90 -6.42
CA ALA A 38 4.63 3.70 -5.65
C ALA A 38 3.30 3.09 -5.19
N THR A 39 3.12 1.80 -5.41
CA THR A 39 1.91 1.06 -5.00
C THR A 39 2.31 -0.10 -4.12
N GLY A 40 1.73 -0.18 -2.92
CA GLY A 40 1.84 -1.32 -2.02
C GLY A 40 0.54 -2.11 -2.01
N THR A 41 0.63 -3.44 -2.09
CA THR A 41 -0.53 -4.31 -1.88
C THR A 41 -0.18 -5.45 -0.93
N ALA A 42 -1.06 -5.67 0.05
CA ALA A 42 -0.99 -6.80 0.96
C ALA A 42 -2.34 -7.55 0.91
N LYS A 43 -2.27 -8.88 0.79
CA LYS A 43 -3.46 -9.73 0.71
C LYS A 43 -3.40 -10.82 1.78
N LEU A 44 -4.48 -10.95 2.53
CA LEU A 44 -4.71 -11.99 3.52
C LEU A 44 -5.91 -12.83 3.11
N THR A 45 -5.78 -14.15 3.23
CA THR A 45 -6.88 -15.09 2.97
C THR A 45 -7.13 -15.95 4.20
N ALA A 46 -8.39 -16.12 4.57
CA ALA A 46 -8.82 -16.97 5.66
C ALA A 46 -10.10 -17.74 5.28
N THR A 47 -10.37 -18.84 5.95
CA THR A 47 -11.59 -19.64 5.77
C THR A 47 -12.51 -19.48 6.98
N ILE A 48 -13.82 -19.35 6.75
CA ILE A 48 -14.79 -19.32 7.84
C ILE A 48 -14.85 -20.70 8.50
N ALA A 49 -14.43 -20.79 9.76
CA ALA A 49 -14.48 -22.01 10.55
C ALA A 49 -15.80 -22.14 11.33
N LYS A 50 -16.38 -21.01 11.75
CA LYS A 50 -17.63 -20.96 12.51
C LYS A 50 -18.33 -19.62 12.33
N ILE A 51 -19.66 -19.62 12.45
CA ILE A 51 -20.51 -18.42 12.43
C ILE A 51 -21.43 -18.45 13.67
N ASP A 52 -21.43 -17.37 14.44
CA ASP A 52 -22.41 -17.09 15.50
C ASP A 52 -23.29 -15.94 15.01
N ALA A 53 -24.46 -16.26 14.45
CA ALA A 53 -25.37 -15.28 13.88
C ALA A 53 -26.00 -14.34 14.93
N PRO A 54 -26.46 -14.80 16.11
CA PRO A 54 -26.96 -13.92 17.17
C PRO A 54 -25.96 -12.84 17.60
N ARG A 55 -24.67 -13.18 17.67
CA ARG A 55 -23.59 -12.22 18.00
C ARG A 55 -22.93 -11.58 16.79
N ARG A 56 -23.40 -11.90 15.57
CA ARG A 56 -22.78 -11.52 14.28
C ARG A 56 -21.25 -11.71 14.28
N THR A 57 -20.78 -12.82 14.83
CA THR A 57 -19.35 -13.11 14.98
C THR A 57 -18.94 -14.24 14.04
N VAL A 58 -17.85 -14.05 13.30
CA VAL A 58 -17.26 -15.09 12.44
C VAL A 58 -15.89 -15.49 12.96
N SER A 59 -15.67 -16.80 13.09
CA SER A 59 -14.35 -17.36 13.41
C SER A 59 -13.61 -17.65 12.11
N LEU A 60 -12.54 -16.92 11.85
CA LEU A 60 -11.72 -17.04 10.65
C LEU A 60 -10.47 -17.87 10.94
N LYS A 61 -10.23 -18.90 10.14
CA LYS A 61 -9.02 -19.73 10.17
C LYS A 61 -8.05 -19.26 9.08
N SER A 62 -6.89 -18.76 9.49
CA SER A 62 -5.80 -18.38 8.60
C SER A 62 -5.03 -19.62 8.09
N GLY A 63 -4.22 -19.46 7.05
CA GLY A 63 -3.44 -20.54 6.45
C GLY A 63 -2.40 -21.17 7.39
N ASP A 64 -1.98 -20.46 8.43
CA ASP A 64 -1.14 -20.94 9.54
C ASP A 64 -1.92 -21.75 10.59
N GLY A 65 -3.23 -21.91 10.41
CA GLY A 65 -4.12 -22.64 11.31
C GLY A 65 -4.63 -21.82 12.50
N LYS A 66 -4.21 -20.57 12.66
CA LYS A 66 -4.69 -19.69 13.73
C LYS A 66 -6.15 -19.30 13.50
N ILE A 67 -6.95 -19.38 14.55
CA ILE A 67 -8.35 -18.96 14.55
C ILE A 67 -8.47 -17.60 15.21
N THR A 68 -9.18 -16.67 14.58
CA THR A 68 -9.48 -15.33 15.10
C THR A 68 -10.98 -15.06 14.97
N ASP A 69 -11.60 -14.61 16.06
CA ASP A 69 -13.00 -14.20 16.05
C ASP A 69 -13.12 -12.73 15.65
N LEU A 70 -14.00 -12.45 14.69
CA LEU A 70 -14.27 -11.12 14.19
C LEU A 70 -15.77 -10.81 14.33
N VAL A 71 -16.09 -9.74 15.05
CA VAL A 71 -17.44 -9.19 15.12
C VAL A 71 -17.70 -8.39 13.84
N VAL A 72 -18.79 -8.71 13.15
CA VAL A 72 -19.17 -8.08 11.88
C VAL A 72 -20.26 -7.04 12.13
N GLY A 73 -19.91 -5.77 11.96
CA GLY A 73 -20.82 -4.66 12.19
C GLY A 73 -22.02 -4.63 11.23
N PRO A 74 -23.02 -3.79 11.50
CA PRO A 74 -24.24 -3.67 10.69
C PRO A 74 -23.98 -3.09 9.29
N GLU A 75 -22.86 -2.38 9.09
CA GLU A 75 -22.44 -1.84 7.80
C GLU A 75 -22.13 -2.94 6.78
N ALA A 76 -21.68 -4.12 7.23
CA ALA A 76 -21.45 -5.28 6.39
C ALA A 76 -22.77 -5.96 6.01
N ARG A 77 -23.18 -5.70 4.77
CA ARG A 77 -24.38 -6.28 4.15
C ARG A 77 -24.19 -7.76 3.85
N ASN A 78 -25.31 -8.47 3.69
CA ASN A 78 -25.34 -9.87 3.27
C ASN A 78 -24.67 -10.86 4.25
N PHE A 79 -24.56 -10.51 5.54
CA PHE A 79 -24.02 -11.39 6.59
C PHE A 79 -24.71 -12.76 6.63
N GLU A 80 -26.03 -12.80 6.44
CA GLU A 80 -26.83 -14.04 6.42
C GLU A 80 -26.47 -15.00 5.27
N GLN A 81 -25.72 -14.54 4.27
CA GLN A 81 -25.28 -15.37 3.14
C GLN A 81 -23.99 -16.16 3.45
N LEU A 82 -23.28 -15.81 4.52
CA LEU A 82 -22.02 -16.45 4.89
C LEU A 82 -22.22 -17.92 5.27
N LYS A 83 -21.29 -18.77 4.86
CA LYS A 83 -21.28 -20.19 5.18
C LYS A 83 -19.93 -20.62 5.76
N VAL A 84 -19.96 -21.62 6.63
CA VAL A 84 -18.75 -22.31 7.07
C VAL A 84 -18.08 -22.94 5.85
N GLY A 85 -16.77 -22.72 5.72
CA GLY A 85 -15.98 -23.11 4.55
C GLY A 85 -15.76 -21.99 3.53
N ASP A 86 -16.51 -20.88 3.59
CA ASP A 86 -16.29 -19.76 2.69
C ASP A 86 -14.88 -19.17 2.85
N THR A 87 -14.31 -18.72 1.75
CA THR A 87 -12.99 -18.08 1.73
C THR A 87 -13.16 -16.57 1.79
N VAL A 88 -12.67 -15.97 2.86
CA VAL A 88 -12.62 -14.52 3.05
C VAL A 88 -11.26 -14.02 2.58
N THR A 89 -11.26 -13.06 1.66
CA THR A 89 -10.07 -12.32 1.23
C THR A 89 -10.15 -10.89 1.75
N ILE A 90 -9.10 -10.48 2.44
CA ILE A 90 -8.86 -9.10 2.87
C ILE A 90 -7.67 -8.57 2.07
N GLU A 91 -7.86 -7.47 1.37
CA GLU A 91 -6.84 -6.83 0.57
C GLU A 91 -6.63 -5.39 1.04
N TYR A 92 -5.42 -5.09 1.47
CA TYR A 92 -4.97 -3.74 1.79
C TYR A 92 -4.17 -3.20 0.60
N ARG A 93 -4.53 -2.00 0.16
CA ARG A 93 -3.86 -1.28 -0.93
C ARG A 93 -3.47 0.10 -0.45
N GLU A 94 -2.24 0.49 -0.76
CA GLU A 94 -1.78 1.86 -0.61
C GLU A 94 -1.09 2.31 -1.89
N ALA A 95 -1.23 3.58 -2.23
CA ALA A 95 -0.56 4.18 -3.37
C ALA A 95 -0.13 5.60 -3.03
N LEU A 96 1.10 5.94 -3.39
CA LEU A 96 1.61 7.30 -3.36
C LEU A 96 1.98 7.70 -4.79
N THR A 97 1.31 8.71 -5.31
CA THR A 97 1.65 9.34 -6.58
C THR A 97 2.15 10.75 -6.35
N MET A 98 3.33 11.07 -6.86
CA MET A 98 3.91 12.41 -6.84
C MET A 98 4.02 12.94 -8.25
N SER A 99 3.59 14.17 -8.48
CA SER A 99 3.69 14.88 -9.75
C SER A 99 4.29 16.27 -9.54
N LEU A 100 5.30 16.62 -10.33
CA LEU A 100 5.86 17.97 -10.34
C LEU A 100 4.94 18.90 -11.13
N LYS A 101 4.63 20.07 -10.59
CA LYS A 101 3.89 21.15 -11.24
C LYS A 101 4.77 22.39 -11.25
N LYS A 102 5.13 22.86 -12.44
CA LYS A 102 5.88 24.12 -12.59
C LYS A 102 4.95 25.31 -12.27
N GLY A 103 5.47 26.31 -11.54
CA GLY A 103 4.73 27.54 -11.21
C GLY A 103 4.07 27.57 -9.83
N ASN A 104 3.21 28.57 -9.60
CA ASN A 104 2.85 29.09 -8.27
C ASN A 104 1.32 29.13 -7.97
N GLY A 105 0.59 28.03 -8.23
CA GLY A 105 -0.85 27.91 -7.91
C GLY A 105 -1.19 28.06 -6.41
N PRO A 106 -2.41 27.76 -5.93
CA PRO A 106 -2.72 27.78 -4.49
C PRO A 106 -2.22 26.52 -3.76
N LEU A 107 -1.70 26.64 -2.54
CA LEU A 107 -1.43 25.47 -1.71
C LEU A 107 -2.78 24.85 -1.31
N ALA A 108 -2.86 23.52 -1.32
CA ALA A 108 -4.11 22.83 -1.10
C ALA A 108 -3.88 21.50 -0.38
N MET A 109 -4.86 21.12 0.45
CA MET A 109 -4.96 19.80 1.04
C MET A 109 -6.44 19.41 0.99
N HIS A 110 -6.74 18.30 0.33
CA HIS A 110 -8.09 17.75 0.21
C HIS A 110 -8.07 16.29 0.63
N GLU A 111 -9.08 15.87 1.38
CA GLU A 111 -9.30 14.49 1.77
C GLU A 111 -10.66 14.03 1.25
N ARG A 112 -10.68 12.83 0.67
CA ARG A 112 -11.87 12.20 0.12
C ARG A 112 -11.99 10.80 0.70
N GLU A 113 -13.15 10.50 1.30
CA GLU A 113 -13.47 9.15 1.76
C GLU A 113 -13.91 8.28 0.58
N ILE A 114 -13.46 7.02 0.58
CA ILE A 114 -13.83 5.98 -0.37
C ILE A 114 -14.62 4.94 0.42
N SER A 115 -15.85 4.65 0.01
CA SER A 115 -16.65 3.59 0.63
C SER A 115 -17.54 2.93 -0.41
N GLU A 116 -17.38 1.63 -0.58
CA GLU A 116 -18.25 0.79 -1.38
C GLU A 116 -18.72 -0.40 -0.55
N ARG A 117 -19.97 -0.80 -0.73
CA ARG A 117 -20.54 -1.97 -0.06
C ARG A 117 -21.31 -2.79 -1.07
N ALA A 118 -21.33 -4.11 -0.87
CA ALA A 118 -22.12 -5.00 -1.70
C ALA A 118 -23.58 -4.53 -1.80
N ALA A 119 -24.15 -4.63 -3.01
CA ALA A 119 -25.57 -4.46 -3.20
C ALA A 119 -26.35 -5.56 -2.45
N PRO A 120 -27.61 -5.32 -2.04
CA PRO A 120 -28.46 -6.36 -1.48
C PRO A 120 -28.52 -7.58 -2.42
N GLY A 121 -28.28 -8.78 -1.88
CA GLY A 121 -28.31 -10.03 -2.66
C GLY A 121 -27.04 -10.36 -3.45
N ALA A 122 -26.10 -9.42 -3.62
CA ALA A 122 -24.79 -9.70 -4.21
C ALA A 122 -23.87 -10.45 -3.22
N LYS A 123 -22.73 -10.97 -3.70
CA LYS A 123 -21.74 -11.62 -2.84
C LYS A 123 -21.29 -10.68 -1.71
N PRO A 124 -21.16 -11.16 -0.45
CA PRO A 124 -20.72 -10.33 0.66
C PRO A 124 -19.33 -9.72 0.41
N GLY A 125 -19.22 -8.42 0.68
CA GLY A 125 -17.99 -7.67 0.51
C GLY A 125 -18.20 -6.16 0.51
N GLY A 126 -17.10 -5.43 0.49
CA GLY A 126 -17.06 -3.97 0.46
C GLY A 126 -15.63 -3.44 0.54
N SER A 127 -15.46 -2.16 0.30
CA SER A 127 -14.19 -1.45 0.44
C SER A 127 -14.40 -0.16 1.22
N VAL A 128 -13.39 0.20 2.01
CA VAL A 128 -13.31 1.49 2.70
C VAL A 128 -11.90 2.03 2.53
N GLY A 129 -11.75 3.35 2.43
CA GLY A 129 -10.46 3.96 2.24
C GLY A 129 -10.52 5.48 2.27
N ARG A 130 -9.36 6.10 2.09
CA ARG A 130 -9.24 7.54 1.93
C ARG A 130 -8.22 7.88 0.85
N GLU A 131 -8.43 9.03 0.23
CA GLU A 131 -7.50 9.66 -0.68
C GLU A 131 -7.18 11.06 -0.18
N VAL A 132 -5.90 11.37 -0.04
CA VAL A 132 -5.39 12.66 0.42
C VAL A 132 -4.55 13.27 -0.70
N THR A 133 -5.00 14.41 -1.22
CA THR A 133 -4.25 15.20 -2.20
C THR A 133 -3.61 16.38 -1.50
N VAL A 134 -2.28 16.51 -1.60
CA VAL A 134 -1.48 17.58 -1.01
C VAL A 134 -0.70 18.29 -2.09
N THR A 135 -0.80 19.60 -2.14
CA THR A 135 0.08 20.47 -2.94
C THR A 135 1.08 21.13 -2.00
N ALA A 136 2.37 20.93 -2.23
CA ALA A 136 3.48 21.42 -1.42
C ALA A 136 4.47 22.27 -2.25
N ASP A 137 5.14 23.22 -1.60
CA ASP A 137 6.17 24.06 -2.21
C ASP A 137 7.55 23.39 -2.15
N VAL A 138 8.32 23.50 -3.23
CA VAL A 138 9.76 23.22 -3.22
C VAL A 138 10.47 24.38 -2.53
N VAL A 139 11.03 24.15 -1.35
CA VAL A 139 11.74 25.19 -0.58
C VAL A 139 13.26 25.09 -0.70
N ALA A 140 13.78 23.90 -1.01
CA ALA A 140 15.19 23.65 -1.31
C ALA A 140 15.34 22.37 -2.17
N PHE A 141 16.45 22.25 -2.87
CA PHE A 141 16.84 21.03 -3.60
C PHE A 141 18.37 20.92 -3.62
N ASP A 142 18.87 19.69 -3.75
CA ASP A 142 20.29 19.38 -3.84
C ASP A 142 20.48 18.27 -4.89
N THR A 143 21.16 18.61 -5.99
CA THR A 143 21.40 17.69 -7.10
C THR A 143 22.42 16.61 -6.77
N ASP A 144 23.40 16.91 -5.92
CA ASP A 144 24.49 16.01 -5.56
C ASP A 144 24.01 14.98 -4.52
N ALA A 145 23.30 15.45 -3.50
CA ALA A 145 22.62 14.61 -2.52
C ALA A 145 21.36 13.94 -3.09
N ARG A 146 20.90 14.37 -4.27
CA ARG A 146 19.68 13.92 -4.94
C ARG A 146 18.43 14.13 -4.09
N THR A 147 18.29 15.29 -3.43
CA THR A 147 17.17 15.56 -2.52
C THR A 147 16.34 16.77 -2.92
N VAL A 148 15.05 16.73 -2.57
CA VAL A 148 14.13 17.87 -2.63
C VAL A 148 13.48 18.06 -1.27
N THR A 149 13.46 19.30 -0.79
CA THR A 149 12.78 19.69 0.44
C THR A 149 11.44 20.34 0.10
N LEU A 150 10.35 19.73 0.58
CA LEU A 150 8.97 20.13 0.32
C LEU A 150 8.33 20.72 1.57
N LYS A 151 7.58 21.81 1.44
CA LYS A 151 6.79 22.43 2.53
C LYS A 151 5.31 22.39 2.19
N GLY A 152 4.53 21.69 3.02
CA GLY A 152 3.09 21.58 2.85
C GLY A 152 2.30 22.78 3.42
N PRO A 153 0.97 22.83 3.20
CA PRO A 153 0.11 23.93 3.64
C PRO A 153 0.05 24.11 5.16
N LYS A 154 0.27 23.05 5.95
CA LYS A 154 0.35 23.10 7.42
C LYS A 154 1.75 23.49 7.94
N GLY A 155 2.63 23.99 7.08
CA GLY A 155 3.98 24.44 7.44
C GLY A 155 5.00 23.33 7.69
N ARG A 156 4.59 22.05 7.66
CA ARG A 156 5.47 20.89 7.80
C ARG A 156 6.39 20.74 6.59
N THR A 157 7.64 20.39 6.85
CA THR A 157 8.66 20.14 5.82
C THR A 157 9.02 18.66 5.75
N MET A 158 9.31 18.16 4.55
CA MET A 158 9.78 16.80 4.29
C MET A 158 10.91 16.83 3.27
N VAL A 159 11.93 15.99 3.46
CA VAL A 159 13.02 15.79 2.49
C VAL A 159 12.76 14.48 1.75
N LEU A 160 12.78 14.54 0.42
CA LEU A 160 12.59 13.39 -0.45
C LEU A 160 13.90 13.09 -1.19
N LEU A 161 14.34 11.84 -1.16
CA LEU A 161 15.40 11.34 -2.03
C LEU A 161 14.82 11.03 -3.43
N VAL A 162 15.44 11.57 -4.46
CA VAL A 162 15.08 11.36 -5.86
C VAL A 162 15.99 10.28 -6.44
N GLY A 163 15.41 9.14 -6.82
CA GLY A 163 16.18 8.00 -7.32
C GLY A 163 16.98 8.33 -8.59
N ASP A 164 16.34 9.04 -9.52
CA ASP A 164 16.95 9.49 -10.77
C ASP A 164 17.29 11.00 -10.70
N PRO A 165 18.58 11.37 -10.62
CA PRO A 165 19.01 12.76 -10.46
C PRO A 165 18.58 13.67 -11.62
N THR A 166 18.39 13.13 -12.83
CA THR A 166 18.00 13.92 -14.00
C THR A 166 16.63 14.58 -13.84
N ARG A 167 15.80 14.07 -12.92
CA ARG A 167 14.49 14.64 -12.57
C ARG A 167 14.58 15.94 -11.78
N LEU A 168 15.74 16.24 -11.21
CA LEU A 168 16.00 17.52 -10.56
C LEU A 168 16.32 18.63 -11.57
N ASN A 169 16.57 18.27 -12.84
CA ASN A 169 16.86 19.24 -13.89
C ASN A 169 15.64 20.15 -14.13
N GLY A 170 15.83 21.45 -13.90
CA GLY A 170 14.77 22.44 -14.08
C GLY A 170 13.79 22.54 -12.91
N ILE A 171 14.06 21.88 -11.78
CA ILE A 171 13.39 22.20 -10.50
C ILE A 171 13.99 23.49 -9.95
N GLN A 172 13.13 24.35 -9.44
CA GLN A 172 13.50 25.60 -8.79
C GLN A 172 12.76 25.78 -7.47
N LYS A 173 13.34 26.60 -6.59
CA LYS A 173 12.64 27.03 -5.38
C LYS A 173 11.36 27.77 -5.80
N GLY A 174 10.24 27.40 -5.19
CA GLY A 174 8.92 27.93 -5.52
C GLY A 174 8.12 27.08 -6.51
N ASP A 175 8.71 26.05 -7.10
CA ASP A 175 7.94 25.03 -7.82
C ASP A 175 7.01 24.26 -6.87
N ARG A 176 6.02 23.58 -7.46
CA ARG A 176 5.01 22.84 -6.72
C ARG A 176 5.16 21.34 -6.94
N VAL A 177 4.93 20.57 -5.89
CA VAL A 177 4.74 19.13 -5.99
C VAL A 177 3.35 18.79 -5.50
N GLU A 178 2.60 18.08 -6.32
CA GLU A 178 1.35 17.45 -5.91
C GLU A 178 1.64 16.00 -5.52
N ALA A 179 1.25 15.62 -4.31
CA ALA A 179 1.28 14.26 -3.82
C ALA A 179 -0.15 13.80 -3.56
N VAL A 180 -0.53 12.67 -4.17
CA VAL A 180 -1.79 11.97 -3.94
C VAL A 180 -1.46 10.69 -3.20
N PHE A 181 -1.95 10.56 -1.97
CA PHE A 181 -1.85 9.36 -1.17
C PHE A 181 -3.22 8.69 -1.07
N THR A 182 -3.31 7.44 -1.47
CA THR A 182 -4.53 6.63 -1.39
C THR A 182 -4.26 5.43 -0.50
N GLU A 183 -5.16 5.15 0.43
CA GLU A 183 -5.13 3.98 1.29
C GLU A 183 -6.53 3.36 1.31
N ALA A 184 -6.64 2.05 1.08
CA ALA A 184 -7.92 1.35 1.05
C ALA A 184 -7.80 -0.10 1.55
N VAL A 185 -8.83 -0.54 2.25
CA VAL A 185 -9.05 -1.94 2.63
C VAL A 185 -10.28 -2.44 1.89
N ALA A 186 -10.15 -3.58 1.21
CA ALA A 186 -11.24 -4.29 0.56
C ALA A 186 -11.42 -5.67 1.18
N VAL A 187 -12.67 -6.05 1.43
CA VAL A 187 -13.05 -7.38 1.92
C VAL A 187 -13.98 -8.03 0.90
N SER A 188 -13.72 -9.28 0.58
CA SER A 188 -14.59 -10.08 -0.30
C SER A 188 -14.72 -11.51 0.20
N VAL A 189 -15.88 -12.10 0.00
CA VAL A 189 -16.15 -13.49 0.36
C VAL A 189 -16.42 -14.31 -0.89
N GLN A 190 -15.68 -15.40 -1.02
CA GLN A 190 -15.86 -16.41 -2.06
C GLN A 190 -16.56 -17.63 -1.44
N PRO A 191 -17.72 -18.05 -1.98
CA PRO A 191 -18.37 -19.26 -1.53
C PRO A 191 -17.44 -20.47 -1.65
N VAL A 192 -17.51 -21.38 -0.68
CA VAL A 192 -16.93 -22.71 -0.89
C VAL A 192 -17.59 -23.35 -2.11
N ALA A 193 -16.79 -23.87 -3.05
CA ALA A 193 -17.32 -24.58 -4.21
C ALA A 193 -18.15 -25.77 -3.72
N GLY A 194 -19.43 -25.79 -4.05
CA GLY A 194 -20.33 -26.88 -3.69
C GLY A 194 -19.83 -28.18 -4.33
N LYS A 195 -19.71 -29.23 -3.52
CA LYS A 195 -19.80 -30.61 -4.01
C LYS A 195 -21.27 -30.96 -4.22
#